data_AF-A0A090T523-F1
#
_entry.id   AF-A0A090T523-F1
#
_cell.length_a   1.000
_cell.length_b   1.000
_cell.length_c   1.000
_cell.angle_alpha   90.00
_cell.angle_beta   90.00
_cell.angle_gamma   90.00
#
_symmetry.space_group_name_H-M   'P 1'
#
loop_
_entity.id
_entity.type
_entity.pdbx_description
1 polymer ?
#
loop_
_entity_poly.entity_id
_entity_poly.type
_entity_poly.pdbx_seq_one_letter_code
_entity_poly.pdbx_strand_id
1 'polypeptide(L)'
;MPKSLAALSHAQAKEIQWLLTDVDDTLTWQGQLPSETLDALSRLQKAGIKVVAVTGACAGWCDQIAKLWPLHGVIGENGAFWMQKNPSGFHTQSLSHYQRCESNSKLSLNC
;
A
#
# COMPACT_ATOMS: atom_id res chain seq x y z
N MET A 1 -19.65 11.09 8.18
CA MET A 1 -18.73 10.27 8.98
C MET A 1 -18.78 8.83 8.48
N PRO A 2 -17.65 8.11 8.42
CA PRO A 2 -17.67 6.68 8.09
C PRO A 2 -18.53 5.92 9.13
N LYS A 3 -19.24 4.88 8.68
CA LYS A 3 -20.00 4.00 9.58
C LYS A 3 -19.03 3.15 10.40
N SER A 4 -19.41 2.81 11.63
CA SER A 4 -18.63 1.90 12.47
C SER A 4 -18.43 0.56 11.77
N LEU A 5 -17.24 -0.04 11.94
CA LEU A 5 -16.95 -1.38 11.43
C LEU A 5 -17.91 -2.43 12.02
N ALA A 6 -18.40 -2.23 13.25
CA ALA A 6 -19.38 -3.10 13.88
C ALA A 6 -20.73 -3.15 13.13
N ALA A 7 -21.01 -2.16 12.28
CA ALA A 7 -22.21 -2.12 11.45
C ALA A 7 -22.02 -2.78 10.07
N LEU A 8 -20.81 -3.30 9.77
CA LEU A 8 -20.53 -3.98 8.51
C LEU A 8 -21.20 -5.35 8.49
N SER A 9 -22.20 -5.53 7.62
CA SER A 9 -22.83 -6.83 7.43
C SER A 9 -21.92 -7.80 6.67
N HIS A 10 -22.14 -9.11 6.84
CA HIS A 10 -21.42 -10.14 6.09
C HIS A 10 -21.57 -9.98 4.57
N ALA A 11 -22.73 -9.54 4.08
CA ALA A 11 -22.95 -9.28 2.67
C ALA A 11 -22.03 -8.16 2.17
N GLN A 12 -21.96 -7.04 2.91
CA GLN A 12 -21.05 -5.94 2.57
C GLN A 12 -19.57 -6.33 2.70
N ALA A 13 -19.22 -7.14 3.69
CA ALA A 13 -17.85 -7.60 3.87
C ALA A 13 -17.37 -8.47 2.68
N LYS A 14 -18.26 -9.27 2.09
CA LYS A 14 -17.94 -10.08 0.89
C LYS A 14 -17.67 -9.23 -0.35
N GLU A 15 -18.17 -8.01 -0.42
CA GLU A 15 -17.93 -7.09 -1.54
C GLU A 15 -16.57 -6.37 -1.43
N ILE A 16 -15.83 -6.55 -0.34
CA ILE A 16 -14.53 -5.90 -0.15
C ILE A 16 -13.50 -6.55 -1.07
N GLN A 17 -12.92 -5.74 -1.97
CA GLN A 17 -11.88 -6.17 -2.90
C GLN A 17 -10.49 -5.65 -2.54
N TRP A 18 -10.41 -4.60 -1.72
CA TRP A 18 -9.18 -3.89 -1.40
C TRP A 18 -9.09 -3.65 0.11
N LEU A 19 -7.89 -3.86 0.65
CA LEU A 19 -7.55 -3.52 2.04
C LEU A 19 -6.31 -2.63 2.01
N LEU A 20 -6.43 -1.40 2.50
CA LEU A 20 -5.29 -0.52 2.70
C LEU A 20 -4.99 -0.52 4.19
N THR A 21 -3.73 -0.73 4.56
CA THR A 21 -3.33 -0.83 5.97
C THR A 21 -1.99 -0.17 6.20
N ASP A 22 -1.85 0.46 7.35
CA ASP A 22 -0.55 0.89 7.85
C ASP A 22 0.33 -0.32 8.23
N VAL A 23 1.64 -0.10 8.43
CA VAL A 23 2.63 -1.15 8.74
C VAL A 23 3.06 -1.11 10.20
N ASP A 24 3.74 -0.05 10.61
CA ASP A 24 4.42 0.01 11.91
C ASP A 24 3.43 0.13 13.07
N ASP A 25 3.49 -0.79 14.02
CA ASP A 25 2.51 -0.94 15.12
C ASP A 25 1.04 -1.12 14.65
N THR A 26 0.85 -1.48 13.37
CA THR A 26 -0.44 -1.85 12.77
C THR A 26 -0.44 -3.30 12.30
N LEU A 27 0.47 -3.65 11.37
CA LEU A 27 0.74 -5.04 10.98
C LEU A 27 1.84 -5.65 11.83
N THR A 28 2.84 -4.83 12.19
CA THR A 28 3.89 -5.21 13.12
C THR A 28 3.44 -4.94 14.56
N TRP A 29 4.06 -5.65 15.49
CA TRP A 29 3.88 -5.43 16.92
C TRP A 29 5.25 -5.47 17.58
N GLN A 30 5.60 -4.42 18.33
CA GLN A 30 6.91 -4.30 18.98
C GLN A 30 8.08 -4.50 18.00
N GLY A 31 7.93 -3.94 16.79
CA GLY A 31 8.94 -4.00 15.72
C GLY A 31 9.09 -5.36 15.03
N GLN A 32 8.22 -6.33 15.31
CA GLN A 32 8.23 -7.65 14.66
C GLN A 32 6.95 -7.88 13.88
N LEU A 33 7.01 -8.64 12.78
CA LEU A 33 5.82 -9.13 12.10
C LEU A 33 5.36 -10.44 12.78
N PRO A 34 4.21 -10.47 13.46
CA PRO A 34 3.67 -11.71 14.01
C PRO A 34 3.38 -12.73 12.92
N SER A 35 3.57 -14.01 13.20
CA SER A 35 3.25 -15.11 12.27
C SER A 35 1.79 -15.07 11.80
N GLU A 36 0.89 -14.73 12.72
CA GLU A 36 -0.55 -14.65 12.52
C GLU A 36 -0.91 -13.56 11.51
N THR A 37 -0.15 -12.45 11.50
CA THR A 37 -0.32 -11.39 10.50
C THR A 37 0.07 -11.91 9.11
N LEU A 38 1.19 -12.61 8.99
CA LEU A 38 1.64 -13.18 7.72
C LEU A 38 0.65 -14.23 7.17
N ASP A 39 0.11 -15.06 8.06
CA ASP A 39 -0.94 -16.03 7.73
C ASP A 39 -2.24 -15.36 7.28
N ALA A 40 -2.66 -14.28 7.96
CA ALA A 40 -3.84 -13.51 7.60
C ALA A 40 -3.67 -12.87 6.21
N LEU A 41 -2.52 -12.25 5.93
CA LEU A 41 -2.21 -11.68 4.61
C LEU A 41 -2.26 -12.76 3.51
N SER A 42 -1.70 -13.95 3.78
CA SER A 42 -1.76 -15.09 2.85
C SER A 42 -3.21 -15.54 2.56
N ARG A 43 -4.07 -15.55 3.59
CA ARG A 43 -5.50 -15.88 3.43
C ARG A 43 -6.25 -14.83 2.60
N LEU A 44 -5.97 -13.55 2.84
CA LEU A 44 -6.54 -12.44 2.06
C LEU A 44 -6.14 -12.52 0.59
N GLN A 45 -4.86 -12.79 0.31
CA GLN A 45 -4.36 -12.98 -1.05
C GLN A 45 -5.07 -14.16 -1.74
N LYS A 46 -5.19 -15.31 -1.06
CA LYS A 46 -5.92 -16.49 -1.59
C LYS A 46 -7.41 -16.22 -1.83
N ALA A 47 -8.01 -15.33 -1.04
CA ALA A 47 -9.38 -14.87 -1.21
C ALA A 47 -9.55 -13.82 -2.33
N GLY A 48 -8.46 -13.41 -2.99
CA GLY A 48 -8.48 -12.40 -4.05
C GLY A 48 -8.55 -10.95 -3.55
N ILE A 49 -8.40 -10.72 -2.24
CA ILE A 49 -8.39 -9.37 -1.67
C ILE A 49 -7.01 -8.75 -1.90
N LYS A 50 -7.00 -7.56 -2.50
CA LYS A 50 -5.77 -6.82 -2.79
C LYS A 50 -5.38 -5.98 -1.58
N VAL A 51 -4.44 -6.50 -0.81
CA VAL A 51 -3.87 -5.78 0.34
C VAL A 51 -2.77 -4.84 -0.12
N VAL A 52 -2.84 -3.56 0.25
CA VAL A 52 -1.81 -2.55 -0.01
C VAL A 52 -1.32 -2.02 1.33
N ALA A 53 -0.03 -2.24 1.62
CA ALA A 53 0.61 -1.64 2.77
C ALA A 53 0.90 -0.17 2.46
N VAL A 54 0.56 0.74 3.37
CA VAL A 54 0.78 2.17 3.25
C VAL A 54 1.67 2.59 4.42
N THR A 55 2.86 3.12 4.16
CA THR A 55 3.80 3.40 5.24
C THR A 55 4.63 4.66 4.94
N GLY A 56 5.08 5.31 6.02
CA GLY A 56 6.10 6.36 5.97
C GLY A 56 7.52 5.84 5.79
N ALA A 57 7.72 4.52 5.77
CA ALA A 57 9.04 3.92 5.68
C ALA A 57 9.71 4.16 4.32
N CYS A 58 11.04 4.04 4.34
CA CYS A 58 11.88 4.32 3.19
C CYS A 58 11.76 3.28 2.08
N ALA A 59 12.25 3.63 0.88
CA ALA A 59 12.24 2.75 -0.30
C ALA A 59 12.88 1.38 -0.05
N GLY A 60 13.94 1.29 0.75
CA GLY A 60 14.59 0.02 1.08
C GLY A 60 13.69 -0.93 1.87
N TRP A 61 12.93 -0.39 2.83
CA TRP A 61 11.97 -1.20 3.61
C TRP A 61 10.77 -1.62 2.74
N CYS A 62 10.26 -0.68 1.93
CA CYS A 62 9.17 -0.96 1.01
C CYS A 62 9.51 -2.03 -0.04
N ASP A 63 10.76 -2.04 -0.52
CA ASP A 63 11.25 -3.06 -1.46
C ASP A 63 11.19 -4.47 -0.85
N GLN A 64 11.63 -4.63 0.40
CA GLN A 64 11.57 -5.91 1.10
C GLN A 64 10.13 -6.36 1.32
N ILE A 65 9.25 -5.47 1.82
CA ILE A 65 7.83 -5.78 2.03
C ILE A 65 7.17 -6.20 0.70
N ALA A 66 7.32 -5.40 -0.36
CA ALA A 66 6.69 -5.65 -1.65
C ALA A 66 7.16 -6.94 -2.33
N LYS A 67 8.38 -7.41 -2.02
CA LYS A 67 8.94 -8.65 -2.60
C LYS A 67 8.60 -9.91 -1.81
N LEU A 68 8.52 -9.79 -0.48
CA LEU A 68 8.47 -10.93 0.43
C LEU A 68 7.09 -11.20 1.02
N TRP A 69 6.32 -10.14 1.33
CA TRP A 69 5.04 -10.32 2.00
C TRP A 69 3.93 -10.69 0.99
N PRO A 70 2.93 -11.50 1.38
CA PRO A 70 1.84 -11.94 0.52
C PRO A 70 0.77 -10.84 0.40
N LEU A 71 1.14 -9.72 -0.23
CA LEU A 71 0.29 -8.56 -0.46
C LEU A 71 0.37 -8.09 -1.93
N HIS A 72 -0.50 -7.17 -2.30
CA HIS A 72 -0.61 -6.67 -3.68
C HIS A 72 0.43 -5.59 -4.02
N GLY A 73 0.85 -4.79 -3.04
CA GLY A 73 1.86 -3.75 -3.22
C GLY A 73 2.05 -2.88 -1.98
N VAL A 74 2.99 -1.95 -2.07
CA VAL A 74 3.35 -1.03 -0.99
C VAL A 74 3.32 0.40 -1.52
N ILE A 75 2.74 1.31 -0.75
CA ILE A 75 2.85 2.76 -0.91
C ILE A 75 3.82 3.24 0.18
N GLY A 76 4.96 3.80 -0.24
CA GLY A 76 6.05 4.19 0.67
C GLY A 76 6.23 5.71 0.79
N GLU A 77 7.08 6.13 1.74
CA GLU A 77 7.41 7.55 1.99
C GLU A 77 6.15 8.44 2.09
N ASN A 78 5.11 7.95 2.78
CA ASN A 78 3.82 8.64 2.96
C ASN A 78 3.09 8.97 1.63
N GLY A 79 3.31 8.16 0.58
CA GLY A 79 2.64 8.32 -0.71
C GLY A 79 3.54 8.82 -1.84
N ALA A 80 4.83 9.00 -1.63
CA ALA A 80 5.72 9.51 -2.67
C ALA A 80 5.98 8.51 -3.81
N PHE A 81 5.85 7.21 -3.54
CA PHE A 81 5.95 6.16 -4.56
C PHE A 81 5.11 4.93 -4.19
N TRP A 82 4.93 4.05 -5.17
CA TRP A 82 4.45 2.69 -4.92
C TRP A 82 5.34 1.64 -5.57
N MET A 83 5.35 0.45 -4.99
CA MET A 83 6.04 -0.75 -5.46
C MET A 83 5.07 -1.91 -5.54
N GLN A 84 5.20 -2.74 -6.57
CA GLN A 84 4.38 -3.94 -6.75
C GLN A 84 5.19 -5.05 -7.39
N LYS A 85 5.07 -6.25 -6.83
CA LYS A 85 5.47 -7.50 -7.48
C LYS A 85 4.24 -8.16 -8.10
N ASN A 86 4.30 -8.42 -9.40
CA ASN A 86 3.27 -9.15 -10.14
C ASN A 86 3.93 -10.20 -11.05
N PRO A 87 3.15 -11.04 -11.78
CA PRO A 87 3.74 -12.06 -12.66
C PRO A 87 4.64 -11.51 -13.78
N SER A 88 4.51 -10.24 -14.17
CA SER A 88 5.37 -9.63 -15.20
C SER A 88 6.65 -9.03 -14.65
N GLY A 89 6.80 -8.92 -13.33
CA GLY A 89 8.01 -8.47 -12.68
C GLY A 89 7.77 -7.60 -11.46
N PHE A 90 8.79 -6.83 -11.11
CA PHE A 90 8.77 -5.86 -10.02
C PHE A 90 8.73 -4.45 -10.58
N HIS A 91 7.70 -3.70 -10.21
CA HIS A 91 7.42 -2.36 -10.73
C HIS A 91 7.52 -1.34 -9.59
N THR A 92 8.19 -0.23 -9.86
CA THR A 92 8.28 0.91 -8.95
C THR A 92 7.88 2.16 -9.71
N GLN A 93 6.98 2.95 -9.14
CA GLN A 93 6.54 4.22 -9.70
C GLN A 93 6.60 5.30 -8.63
N SER A 94 7.39 6.34 -8.86
CA SER A 94 7.40 7.54 -8.04
C SER A 94 6.49 8.61 -8.61
N LEU A 95 5.95 9.44 -7.72
CA LEU A 95 5.37 10.73 -8.09
C LEU A 95 6.53 11.70 -8.24
N SER A 96 6.88 12.08 -9.47
CA SER A 96 7.82 13.18 -9.65
C SER A 96 7.09 14.47 -9.28
N HIS A 97 7.61 15.21 -8.29
CA HIS A 97 7.12 16.54 -7.98
C HIS A 97 7.31 17.50 -9.17
N TYR A 98 8.24 17.17 -10.09
CA TYR A 98 8.66 18.01 -11.21
C TYR A 98 7.71 17.97 -12.44
N GLN A 99 7.04 16.84 -12.73
CA GLN A 99 6.23 16.73 -13.97
C GLN A 99 4.86 17.42 -13.89
N ARG A 100 4.42 17.84 -12.69
CA ARG A 100 3.16 18.57 -12.52
C ARG A 100 3.28 20.07 -12.80
N CYS A 101 4.49 20.63 -12.70
CA CYS A 101 4.73 22.03 -13.08
C CYS A 101 4.78 22.18 -14.61
N GLU A 102 5.42 21.27 -15.35
CA GLU A 102 5.57 21.43 -16.81
C GLU A 102 4.28 21.18 -17.62
N SER A 103 3.35 20.40 -17.09
CA SER A 103 2.05 20.19 -17.74
C SER A 103 1.04 21.32 -17.48
N ASN A 104 1.39 22.31 -16.64
CA ASN A 104 0.58 23.51 -16.38
C ASN A 104 1.34 24.85 -16.51
N SER A 105 2.63 24.85 -16.83
CA SER A 105 3.41 26.07 -17.02
C SER A 105 3.34 26.57 -18.47
N LYS A 106 2.17 27.08 -18.85
CA LYS A 106 2.06 28.19 -19.81
C LYS A 106 2.15 29.55 -19.10
N LEU A 107 2.92 29.63 -18.02
CA LEU A 107 3.21 30.87 -17.30
C LEU A 107 4.72 30.95 -17.08
N SER A 108 5.34 31.71 -17.98
CA SER A 108 6.69 32.24 -17.91
C SER A 108 6.93 32.95 -16.58
N LEU A 109 7.99 32.60 -15.86
CA LEU A 109 8.60 33.46 -14.85
C LEU A 109 10.12 33.37 -15.01
N ASN A 110 10.67 34.41 -15.63
CA ASN A 110 12.08 34.75 -15.55
C ASN A 110 12.41 35.18 -14.12
N CYS A 111 13.38 34.52 -13.50
CA CYS A 111 14.30 35.06 -12.51
C CYS A 111 15.65 34.37 -12.73
#